data_AF-A0A9D2LZQ6-F1
#
_entry.id   AF-A0A9D2LZQ6-F1
#
_cell.length_a   1.000
_cell.length_b   1.000
_cell.length_c   1.000
_cell.angle_alpha   90.00
_cell.angle_beta   90.00
_cell.angle_gamma   90.00
#
_symmetry.space_group_name_H-M   'P 1'
#
loop_
_entity.id
_entity.type
_entity.pdbx_description
1 polymer ?
#
loop_
_entity_poly.entity_id
_entity_poly.type
_entity_poly.pdbx_seq_one_letter_code
_entity_poly.pdbx_strand_id
1 'polypeptide(L)' 'MKLAHLSGTHGLLSPEVLELLRQKDAILHSGDVNRREIAMMMSEITDGKLGKLSVEKNRNSA' A
#
# COMPACT_ATOMS: atom_id res chain seq x y z
N MET A 1 5.97 17.26 -2.08
CA MET A 1 5.03 16.12 -2.03
C MET A 1 5.84 14.83 -2.08
N LYS A 2 5.72 13.98 -1.06
CA LYS A 2 6.40 12.69 -0.91
C LYS A 2 5.36 11.58 -1.04
N LEU A 3 5.43 10.83 -2.14
CA LEU A 3 4.57 9.67 -2.39
C LEU A 3 5.36 8.39 -2.07
N ALA A 4 4.76 7.47 -1.32
CA ALA A 4 5.29 6.10 -1.20
C ALA A 4 4.53 5.15 -2.14
N HIS A 5 5.26 4.25 -2.80
CA HIS A 5 4.69 3.18 -3.60
C HIS A 5 5.09 1.83 -3.00
N LEU A 6 4.09 0.99 -2.71
CA LEU A 6 4.27 -0.33 -2.12
C LEU A 6 3.66 -1.39 -3.03
N SER A 7 4.49 -2.37 -3.41
CA SER A 7 4.10 -3.51 -4.23
C SER A 7 4.64 -4.79 -3.62
N GLY A 8 3.75 -5.74 -3.31
CA GLY A 8 4.12 -7.07 -2.83
C GLY A 8 4.64 -7.06 -1.39
N THR A 9 3.81 -6.63 -0.44
CA THR A 9 4.16 -6.69 0.98
C THR A 9 4.20 -8.12 1.51
N HIS A 10 3.57 -9.07 0.80
CA HIS A 10 3.37 -10.46 1.23
C HIS A 10 2.70 -10.56 2.61
N GLY A 11 1.96 -9.52 3.02
CA GLY A 11 1.35 -9.44 4.34
C GLY A 11 2.30 -9.00 5.46
N LEU A 12 3.51 -8.54 5.14
CA LEU A 12 4.49 -8.09 6.12
C LEU A 12 4.80 -6.59 5.93
N LEU A 13 4.71 -5.84 7.02
CA LEU A 13 5.18 -4.46 7.12
C LEU A 13 5.96 -4.36 8.43
N SER A 14 7.27 -4.13 8.35
CA SER A 14 8.07 -3.93 9.56
C SER A 14 7.76 -2.57 10.21
N PRO A 15 7.97 -2.43 11.52
CA PRO A 15 7.79 -1.15 12.21
C PRO A 15 8.59 0.00 11.58
N GLU A 16 9.80 -0.24 11.07
CA GLU A 16 10.58 0.83 10.43
C GLU A 16 9.93 1.30 9.11
N VAL A 17 9.32 0.38 8.35
CA VAL A 17 8.60 0.74 7.13
C VAL A 17 7.38 1.60 7.47
N LEU A 18 6.65 1.28 8.55
CA LEU A 18 5.51 2.09 8.99
C LEU A 18 5.92 3.52 9.37
N GLU A 19 7.04 3.69 10.07
CA GLU A 19 7.61 5.01 10.39
C GLU A 19 7.97 5.82 9.14
N LEU A 20 8.57 5.16 8.13
CA LEU A 20 8.89 5.79 6.86
C LEU A 20 7.63 6.22 6.10
N LEU A 21 6.54 5.46 6.21
CA LEU A 21 5.26 5.73 5.56
C LEU A 21 4.50 6.89 6.22
N ARG A 22 4.60 7.07 7.55
CA ARG A 22 4.01 8.22 8.28
C ARG A 22 4.52 9.57 7.77
N GLN A 23 5.75 9.62 7.26
CA GLN A 23 6.37 10.84 6.75
C GLN A 23 5.96 11.18 5.31
N LYS A 24 5.04 10.43 4.71
CA LYS A 24 4.61 10.58 3.32
C LYS A 24 3.26 11.26 3.25
N ASP A 25 3.07 12.05 2.20
CA ASP A 25 1.83 12.78 1.96
C ASP A 25 0.73 11.86 1.42
N ALA A 26 1.12 10.77 0.74
CA ALA A 26 0.22 9.74 0.23
C ALA A 26 0.97 8.40 0.09
N ILE A 27 0.20 7.31 0.14
CA ILE A 27 0.67 5.95 -0.12
C ILE A 27 -0.14 5.37 -1.27
N LEU A 28 0.57 4.82 -2.27
CA LEU A 28 0.03 4.04 -3.36
C LEU A 28 0.34 2.57 -3.12
N HIS A 29 -0.69 1.74 -2.97
CA HIS A 29 -0.54 0.30 -2.79
C HIS A 29 -1.04 -0.46 -4.01
N SER A 30 -0.16 -1.24 -4.65
CA SER A 30 -0.46 -1.97 -5.89
C SER A 30 -0.23 -3.49 -5.83
N GLY A 31 0.32 -4.03 -4.75
CA GLY A 31 0.42 -5.48 -4.51
C GLY A 31 -0.41 -5.88 -3.30
N ASP A 32 -0.71 -7.16 -3.09
CA ASP A 32 -1.49 -7.65 -1.92
C ASP A 32 -2.83 -6.92 -1.66
N VAL A 33 -3.43 -6.29 -2.67
CA VAL A 33 -4.67 -5.49 -2.59
C VAL A 33 -5.90 -6.23 -2.06
N ASN A 34 -5.81 -7.55 -1.93
CA ASN A 34 -6.84 -8.43 -1.36
C ASN A 34 -6.67 -8.67 0.15
N ARG A 35 -5.56 -8.24 0.76
CA ARG A 35 -5.33 -8.36 2.21
C ARG A 35 -5.79 -7.09 2.93
N ARG A 36 -6.98 -7.18 3.52
CA ARG A 36 -7.65 -6.05 4.22
C ARG A 36 -6.84 -5.55 5.43
N GLU A 37 -6.09 -6.43 6.08
CA GLU A 37 -5.24 -6.15 7.24
C GLU A 37 -4.15 -5.11 6.92
N ILE A 38 -3.49 -5.25 5.78
CA ILE A 38 -2.42 -4.35 5.33
C ILE A 38 -3.00 -2.97 5.00
N ALA A 39 -4.15 -2.94 4.33
CA ALA A 39 -4.85 -1.69 4.04
C ALA A 39 -5.31 -0.97 5.33
N MET A 40 -5.79 -1.71 6.34
CA MET A 40 -6.19 -1.13 7.63
C MET A 40 -5.00 -0.54 8.39
N MET A 41 -3.90 -1.27 8.51
CA MET A 41 -2.67 -0.76 9.15
C MET A 41 -2.16 0.51 8.46
N MET A 42 -2.13 0.53 7.12
CA MET A 42 -1.71 1.71 6.36
C MET A 42 -2.69 2.88 6.48
N SER A 43 -4.00 2.62 6.56
CA SER A 43 -5.01 3.66 6.75
C SER A 43 -4.90 4.34 8.11
N GLU A 44 -4.60 3.57 9.17
CA GLU A 44 -4.42 4.09 10.53
C GLU A 44 -3.20 5.03 10.63
N ILE A 45 -2.10 4.69 9.96
CA ILE A 45 -0.89 5.53 9.99
C ILE A 45 -0.94 6.75 9.06
N THR A 46 -1.91 6.82 8.15
CA THR A 46 -2.03 7.90 7.16
C THR A 46 -3.21 8.84 7.38
N ASP A 47 -3.91 8.74 8.51
CA ASP A 47 -5.18 9.45 8.75
C ASP A 47 -6.16 9.29 7.57
N GLY A 48 -6.20 8.10 6.98
CA GLY A 48 -7.07 7.79 5.84
C GLY A 48 -6.57 8.28 4.46
N LYS A 49 -5.35 8.82 4.34
CA LYS A 49 -4.74 9.22 3.05
C LYS A 49 -4.13 8.05 2.28
N LEU A 50 -4.89 6.97 2.11
CA LEU A 50 -4.47 5.76 1.39
C LEU A 50 -5.10 5.70 0.00
N GLY A 51 -4.27 5.76 -1.04
CA GLY A 51 -4.68 5.49 -2.42
C GLY A 51 -4.52 4.00 -2.76
N LYS A 52 -5.61 3.34 -3.16
CA LYS A 52 -5.57 1.96 -3.66
C LYS A 52 -5.55 1.96 -5.18
N LEU A 53 -4.53 1.34 -5.78
CA LEU A 53 -4.51 1.10 -7.22
C LEU A 53 -4.55 -0.41 -7.45
N SER A 54 -5.68 -0.90 -7.96
CA SER A 54 -5.80 -2.29 -8.38
C SER A 54 -5.57 -2.33 -9.89
N VAL A 55 -4.46 -2.93 -10.31
CA VAL A 55 -4.23 -3.22 -11.73
C VAL A 55 -4.89 -4.56 -12.01
N GLU A 56 -6.01 -4.55 -12.75
CA GLU A 56 -6.49 -5.78 -13.38
C GLU A 56 -5.42 -6.23 -14.38
N LYS A 57 -4.69 -7.31 -14.05
CA LYS A 57 -3.89 -8.00 -15.06
C LYS A 57 -4.87 -8.55 -16.07
N ASN A 58 -5.04 -7.86 -17.20
CA ASN A 58 -5.75 -8.36 -18.35
C ASN A 58 -5.05 -9.66 -18.78
N ARG A 59 -5.60 -10.83 -18.42
CA ARG A 59 -5.03 -12.15 -18.72
C ARG A 59 -5.26 -12.56 -20.17
N ASN A 60 -5.17 -11.62 -21.10
CA ASN A 60 -5.16 -11.89 -22.53
C ASN A 60 -3.72 -11.81 -23.04
N SER A 61 -2.90 -12.79 -22.68
CA SER A 61 -1.64 -13.06 -23.36
C SER A 61 -1.23 -14.52 -23.12
N ALA A 62 -1.27 -15.29 -24.21
CA ALA A 62 -0.85 -16.69 -24.42
C ALA A 62 -1.81 -17.79 -23.92
#